data_AF-A0A950M043-F1
#
_entry.id   AF-A0A950M043-F1
#
_cell.length_a   1.000
_cell.length_b   1.000
_cell.length_c   1.000
_cell.angle_alpha   90.00
_cell.angle_beta   90.00
_cell.angle_gamma   90.00
#
_symmetry.space_group_name_H-M   'P 1'
#
loop_
_entity.id
_entity.type
_entity.pdbx_description
1 polymer ?
#
loop_
_entity_poly.entity_id
_entity_poly.type
_entity_poly.pdbx_seq_one_letter_code
_entity_poly.pdbx_strand_id
1 'polypeptide(L)'
;MRFIFANPKLTLAKGLASKAKGQIVADLVHQVFAQVLKLAPSDITDETSPDNTSQWDSLAAMNLVAAIEEGFSVELTTREIMSMRTVGMARLVLRKKGVAGI
;
A
#
# COMPACT_ATOMS: atom_id res chain seq x y z
N MET A 1 -4.61 -19.62 40.65
CA MET A 1 -4.80 -20.07 39.25
C MET A 1 -4.91 -18.82 38.37
N ARG A 2 -3.82 -18.35 37.76
CA ARG A 2 -3.77 -17.04 37.07
C ARG A 2 -2.70 -17.07 35.94
N PHE A 3 -3.16 -16.81 34.71
CA PHE A 3 -2.48 -16.33 33.48
C PHE A 3 -1.44 -17.27 32.83
N ILE A 4 -1.33 -17.39 31.49
CA ILE A 4 -1.03 -16.35 30.48
C ILE A 4 -1.57 -16.78 29.09
N PHE A 5 -2.21 -15.85 28.36
CA PHE A 5 -2.48 -15.95 26.92
C PHE A 5 -1.18 -15.68 26.14
N ALA A 6 -0.69 -16.64 25.34
CA ALA A 6 0.41 -16.43 24.42
C ALA A 6 -0.13 -16.25 22.99
N ASN A 7 0.07 -15.05 22.45
CA ASN A 7 -0.25 -14.63 21.09
C ASN A 7 1.01 -14.81 20.20
N PRO A 8 1.02 -15.68 19.18
CA PRO A 8 2.22 -15.93 18.38
C PRO A 8 2.34 -14.88 17.26
N LYS A 9 2.81 -13.69 17.61
CA LYS A 9 3.25 -12.69 16.63
C LYS A 9 4.67 -12.99 16.14
N LEU A 10 4.78 -13.13 14.81
CA LEU A 10 5.90 -12.70 13.97
C LEU A 10 7.30 -13.24 14.32
N THR A 11 7.62 -14.41 13.76
CA THR A 11 8.99 -14.80 13.45
C THR A 11 9.43 -14.13 12.15
N LEU A 12 10.09 -12.97 12.25
CA LEU A 12 10.71 -12.28 11.13
C LEU A 12 12.09 -12.92 10.85
N ALA A 13 12.16 -13.78 9.85
CA ALA A 13 13.42 -14.36 9.37
C ALA A 13 14.23 -13.29 8.62
N LYS A 14 15.51 -13.19 9.00
CA LYS A 14 16.54 -12.36 8.38
C LYS A 14 16.90 -12.85 6.97
N GLY A 15 17.08 -11.90 6.06
CA GLY A 15 18.14 -11.91 5.06
C GLY A 15 17.72 -12.31 3.64
N LEU A 16 17.83 -11.35 2.72
CA LEU A 16 18.35 -11.50 1.35
C LEU A 16 18.71 -10.11 0.80
N ALA A 17 19.75 -10.08 -0.02
CA ALA A 17 20.67 -8.97 -0.21
C ALA A 17 20.33 -8.02 -1.38
N SER A 18 20.63 -6.73 -1.17
CA SER A 18 21.35 -5.79 -2.05
C SER A 18 21.14 -5.75 -3.58
N LYS A 19 20.66 -4.56 -4.01
CA LYS A 19 20.99 -3.79 -5.24
C LYS A 19 20.27 -4.10 -6.56
N ALA A 20 19.36 -3.19 -6.96
CA ALA A 20 19.27 -2.62 -8.31
C ALA A 20 18.52 -1.27 -8.26
N LYS A 21 18.89 -0.33 -9.15
CA LYS A 21 18.32 1.02 -9.30
C LYS A 21 16.81 1.00 -9.54
N GLY A 22 16.07 1.82 -8.80
CA GLY A 22 14.61 1.85 -8.78
C GLY A 22 14.19 1.56 -7.36
N GLN A 23 14.35 2.56 -6.51
CA GLN A 23 14.28 2.41 -5.07
C GLN A 23 12.91 1.81 -4.70
N ILE A 24 12.88 0.54 -4.30
CA ILE A 24 11.77 -0.03 -3.54
C ILE A 24 11.82 0.68 -2.19
N VAL A 25 11.35 1.93 -2.17
CA VAL A 25 11.13 2.63 -0.93
C VAL A 25 9.88 1.97 -0.38
N ALA A 26 10.04 1.11 0.62
CA ALA A 26 8.96 0.45 1.33
C ALA A 26 8.17 1.50 2.15
N ASP A 27 7.58 2.45 1.44
CA ASP A 27 6.79 3.54 1.97
C ASP A 27 5.43 3.01 2.40
N LEU A 28 4.76 3.79 3.24
CA LEU A 28 3.43 3.47 3.72
C LEU A 28 2.44 3.21 2.57
N VAL A 29 2.60 3.90 1.43
CA VAL A 29 1.79 3.68 0.23
C VAL A 29 1.93 2.22 -0.24
N HIS A 30 3.16 1.73 -0.45
CA HIS A 30 3.38 0.34 -0.86
C HIS A 30 2.77 -0.67 0.11
N GLN A 31 2.86 -0.40 1.41
CA GLN A 31 2.30 -1.28 2.44
C GLN A 31 0.77 -1.33 2.40
N VAL A 32 0.10 -0.19 2.24
CA VAL A 32 -1.36 -0.11 2.09
C VAL A 32 -1.81 -0.90 0.86
N PHE A 33 -1.15 -0.70 -0.28
CA PHE A 33 -1.46 -1.43 -1.51
C PHE A 33 -1.24 -2.93 -1.37
N ALA A 34 -0.10 -3.35 -0.79
CA ALA A 34 0.18 -4.77 -0.55
C ALA A 34 -0.87 -5.43 0.35
N GLN A 35 -1.28 -4.76 1.43
CA GLN A 35 -2.28 -5.27 2.36
C GLN A 35 -3.66 -5.40 1.72
N VAL A 36 -4.13 -4.37 1.02
CA VAL A 36 -5.47 -4.39 0.41
C VAL A 36 -5.54 -5.35 -0.77
N LEU A 37 -4.52 -5.38 -1.61
CA LEU A 37 -4.44 -6.29 -2.77
C LEU A 37 -4.05 -7.72 -2.37
N LYS A 38 -3.69 -7.95 -1.09
CA LYS A 38 -3.21 -9.24 -0.58
C LYS A 38 -2.02 -9.78 -1.38
N LEU A 39 -1.12 -8.89 -1.74
CA LEU A 39 0.11 -9.17 -2.48
C LEU A 39 1.33 -8.99 -1.58
N ALA A 40 2.46 -9.60 -1.95
CA ALA A 40 3.70 -9.30 -1.27
C ALA A 40 4.13 -7.85 -1.57
N PRO A 41 4.70 -7.10 -0.62
CA PRO A 41 5.22 -5.75 -0.89
C PRO A 41 6.27 -5.71 -2.00
N SER A 42 6.96 -6.82 -2.26
CA SER A 42 7.90 -6.98 -3.39
C SER A 42 7.24 -6.97 -4.76
N ASP A 43 5.94 -7.28 -4.83
CA ASP A 43 5.17 -7.38 -6.07
C ASP A 43 4.44 -6.06 -6.38
N ILE A 44 4.48 -5.10 -5.46
CA ILE A 44 3.92 -3.77 -5.64
C ILE A 44 5.01 -2.86 -6.21
N THR A 45 4.68 -2.21 -7.32
CA THR A 45 5.51 -1.23 -7.99
C THR A 45 4.68 0.02 -8.27
N ASP A 46 5.33 1.13 -8.62
CA ASP A 46 4.61 2.35 -9.01
C ASP A 46 3.73 2.16 -10.27
N GLU A 47 4.00 1.13 -11.07
CA GLU A 47 3.25 0.73 -12.28
C GLU A 47 2.11 -0.25 -12.00
N THR A 48 2.02 -0.80 -10.80
CA THR A 48 0.91 -1.68 -10.38
C THR A 48 -0.42 -0.94 -10.60
N SER A 49 -1.35 -1.58 -11.29
CA SER A 49 -2.61 -1.01 -11.78
C SER A 49 -3.69 -2.08 -11.91
N PRO A 50 -4.98 -1.70 -12.03
CA PRO A 50 -6.06 -2.65 -12.36
C PRO A 50 -5.83 -3.42 -13.67
N ASP A 51 -5.09 -2.84 -14.61
CA ASP A 51 -4.88 -3.42 -15.94
C ASP A 51 -3.85 -4.57 -15.93
N ASN A 52 -2.91 -4.55 -14.98
CA ASN A 52 -1.84 -5.56 -14.85
C ASN A 52 -1.94 -6.41 -13.57
N THR A 53 -2.90 -6.11 -12.69
CA THR A 53 -3.03 -6.76 -11.38
C THR A 53 -4.46 -7.26 -11.18
N SER A 54 -4.66 -8.56 -11.34
CA SER A 54 -5.99 -9.20 -11.23
C SER A 54 -6.67 -9.03 -9.86
N GLN A 55 -5.89 -8.85 -8.80
CA GLN A 55 -6.36 -8.66 -7.43
C GLN A 55 -6.94 -7.26 -7.21
N TRP A 56 -6.63 -6.31 -8.09
CA TRP A 56 -7.14 -4.95 -8.04
C TRP A 56 -8.47 -4.86 -8.80
N ASP A 57 -9.49 -5.51 -8.24
CA ASP A 57 -10.87 -5.46 -8.72
C ASP A 57 -11.63 -4.21 -8.20
N SER A 58 -12.93 -4.12 -8.51
CA SER A 58 -13.80 -3.03 -8.09
C SER A 58 -13.92 -2.90 -6.56
N LEU A 59 -13.88 -4.01 -5.82
CA LEU A 59 -13.99 -3.99 -4.36
C LEU A 59 -12.66 -3.57 -3.72
N ALA A 60 -11.55 -4.09 -4.24
CA ALA A 60 -10.21 -3.70 -3.83
C ALA A 60 -9.96 -2.21 -4.08
N ALA A 61 -10.47 -1.64 -5.19
CA ALA A 61 -10.39 -0.21 -5.45
C ALA A 61 -11.08 0.63 -4.36
N MET A 62 -12.27 0.23 -3.91
CA MET A 62 -12.98 0.93 -2.82
C MET A 62 -12.26 0.78 -1.48
N ASN A 63 -11.73 -0.41 -1.19
CA ASN A 63 -10.94 -0.66 0.01
C ASN A 63 -9.63 0.14 0.02
N LEU A 64 -8.98 0.32 -1.14
CA LEU A 64 -7.78 1.13 -1.29
C LEU A 64 -8.07 2.59 -0.96
N VAL A 65 -9.18 3.14 -1.47
CA VAL A 65 -9.61 4.51 -1.13
C VAL A 65 -9.77 4.66 0.37
N ALA A 66 -10.55 3.79 1.01
CA ALA A 66 -10.77 3.84 2.45
C ALA A 66 -9.46 3.72 3.25
N ALA A 67 -8.61 2.74 2.90
CA ALA A 67 -7.33 2.53 3.59
C ALA A 67 -6.35 3.69 3.41
N ILE A 68 -6.37 4.37 2.25
CA ILE A 68 -5.55 5.57 2.02
C ILE A 68 -6.10 6.75 2.83
N GLU A 69 -7.40 6.99 2.81
CA GLU A 69 -8.02 8.08 3.58
C GLU A 69 -7.75 7.93 5.08
N GLU A 70 -7.94 6.72 5.62
CA GLU A 70 -7.65 6.41 7.03
C GLU A 70 -6.14 6.46 7.32
N GLY A 71 -5.32 5.80 6.50
CA GLY A 71 -3.89 5.65 6.73
C GLY A 71 -3.09 6.96 6.62
N PHE A 72 -3.59 7.92 5.84
CA PHE A 72 -2.95 9.22 5.64
C PHE A 72 -3.76 10.39 6.22
N SER A 73 -4.93 10.13 6.82
CA SER A 73 -5.85 11.15 7.34
C SER A 73 -6.16 12.24 6.29
N VAL A 74 -6.45 11.79 5.06
CA VAL A 74 -6.81 12.66 3.93
C VAL A 74 -8.23 12.34 3.45
N GLU A 75 -8.87 13.30 2.81
CA GLU A 75 -10.11 13.07 2.06
C GLU A 75 -9.82 13.11 0.56
N LEU A 76 -10.21 12.07 -0.16
CA LEU A 76 -10.03 11.95 -1.59
C LEU A 76 -11.32 12.35 -2.31
N THR A 77 -11.19 13.25 -3.28
CA THR A 77 -12.32 13.61 -4.14
C THR A 77 -12.60 12.51 -5.16
N THR A 78 -13.83 12.42 -5.66
CA THR A 78 -14.18 11.46 -6.73
C THR A 78 -13.24 11.56 -7.94
N ARG A 79 -12.80 12.77 -8.32
CA ARG A 79 -11.84 12.97 -9.41
C ARG A 79 -10.47 12.35 -9.08
N GLU A 80 -10.01 12.49 -7.85
CA GLU A 80 -8.75 11.91 -7.40
C GLU A 80 -8.83 10.39 -7.39
N ILE A 81 -9.90 9.82 -6.84
CA ILE A 81 -10.18 8.38 -6.86
C ILE A 81 -10.12 7.83 -8.29
N MET A 82 -10.80 8.48 -9.23
CA MET A 82 -10.79 8.06 -10.64
C MET A 82 -9.42 8.21 -11.32
N SER A 83 -8.56 9.10 -10.81
CA SER A 83 -7.20 9.30 -11.32
C SER A 83 -6.17 8.32 -10.74
N MET A 84 -6.44 7.71 -9.59
CA MET A 84 -5.55 6.74 -8.94
C MET A 84 -5.63 5.36 -9.61
N ARG A 85 -5.23 5.29 -10.88
CA ARG A 85 -5.15 4.03 -11.62
C ARG A 85 -3.82 3.28 -11.45
N THR A 86 -2.85 3.89 -10.79
CA THR A 86 -1.58 3.24 -10.44
C THR A 86 -1.11 3.66 -9.06
N VAL A 87 -0.24 2.86 -8.45
CA VAL A 87 0.39 3.18 -7.15
C VAL A 87 1.17 4.50 -7.23
N GLY A 88 1.89 4.74 -8.33
CA GLY A 88 2.61 5.99 -8.55
C GLY A 88 1.68 7.20 -8.61
N MET A 89 0.50 7.07 -9.25
CA MET A 89 -0.49 8.14 -9.28
C MET A 89 -1.10 8.40 -7.90
N ALA A 90 -1.37 7.35 -7.12
CA ALA A 90 -1.83 7.49 -5.74
C ALA A 90 -0.83 8.29 -4.88
N ARG A 91 0.47 7.99 -5.02
CA ARG A 91 1.55 8.75 -4.36
C ARG A 91 1.54 10.22 -4.76
N LEU A 92 1.36 10.53 -6.04
CA LEU A 92 1.28 11.91 -6.52
C LEU A 92 0.08 12.67 -5.95
N VAL A 93 -1.09 12.02 -5.87
CA VAL A 93 -2.29 12.60 -5.25
C VAL A 93 -2.03 12.91 -3.76
N LEU A 94 -1.44 11.97 -3.02
CA LEU A 94 -1.12 12.17 -1.61
C LEU A 94 -0.09 13.28 -1.37
N ARG A 95 0.93 13.37 -2.22
CA ARG A 95 1.90 14.48 -2.18
C ARG A 95 1.23 15.83 -2.43
N LYS A 96 0.27 15.91 -3.36
CA LYS A 96 -0.52 17.14 -3.60
C LYS A 96 -1.37 17.53 -2.40
N LYS A 97 -1.80 16.56 -1.59
CA LYS A 97 -2.54 16.78 -0.34
C LYS A 97 -1.65 17.21 0.83
N GLY A 98 -0.32 17.21 0.67
CA GLY A 98 0.63 17.61 1.71
C GLY A 98 1.16 16.46 2.56
N VAL A 99 0.92 15.21 2.17
CA VAL A 99 1.55 14.05 2.82
C VAL A 99 3.03 14.02 2.46
N ALA A 100 3.90 14.28 3.44
CA ALA A 100 5.35 14.25 3.29
C ALA A 100 5.93 12.90 3.71
N GLY A 101 7.10 12.53 3.16
CA GLY A 101 7.81 11.29 3.53
C GLY A 101 7.35 10.02 2.82
N ILE A 102 6.70 10.16 1.67
CA ILE A 102 6.28 9.10 0.73
C ILE A 102 6.71 9.44 -0.69
#